data_AF-A0A873UIL2-F1
#
_entry.id   AF-A0A873UIL2-F1
#
_cell.length_a   1.000
_cell.length_b   1.000
_cell.length_c   1.000
_cell.angle_alpha   90.00
_cell.angle_beta   90.00
_cell.angle_gamma   90.00
#
_symmetry.space_group_name_H-M   'P 1'
#
loop_
_entity.id
_entity.type
_entity.pdbx_description
1 polymer ?
#
loop_
_entity_poly.entity_id
_entity_poly.type
_entity_poly.pdbx_seq_one_letter_code
_entity_poly.pdbx_strand_id
1 'polypeptide(L)'
;MTAMEQLLCEQLQLLLNVVSIQSHDNFFALGGDSFIAIRLTSVLRRNYGVELPLWKIFSVQTIAQIALVMEPAHQSAGRIQFVEDSI
;
A
#
# COMPACT_ATOMS: atom_id res chain seq x y z
N MET A 1 -6.77 -10.81 11.57
CA MET A 1 -5.81 -10.15 10.67
C MET A 1 -5.35 -11.18 9.65
N THR A 2 -5.42 -10.88 8.35
CA THR A 2 -4.96 -11.77 7.26
C THR A 2 -3.45 -11.69 7.08
N ALA A 3 -2.85 -12.62 6.32
CA ALA A 3 -1.42 -12.58 6.01
C ALA A 3 -1.00 -11.29 5.27
N MET A 4 -1.84 -10.80 4.36
CA MET A 4 -1.58 -9.55 3.63
C MET A 4 -1.70 -8.32 4.54
N GLU A 5 -2.67 -8.32 5.46
CA GLU A 5 -2.78 -7.28 6.49
C GLU A 5 -1.56 -7.25 7.41
N GLN A 6 -1.08 -8.42 7.84
CA GLN A 6 0.12 -8.54 8.68
C GLN A 6 1.35 -7.99 7.97
N LEU A 7 1.59 -8.43 6.73
CA LEU A 7 2.68 -7.92 5.90
C LEU A 7 2.62 -6.40 5.77
N LEU A 8 1.44 -5.86 5.45
CA LEU A 8 1.24 -4.43 5.28
C LEU A 8 1.49 -3.66 6.59
N CYS A 9 0.97 -4.14 7.73
CA CYS A 9 1.22 -3.56 9.04
C CYS A 9 2.72 -3.50 9.35
N GLU A 10 3.45 -4.60 9.15
CA GLU A 10 4.90 -4.67 9.42
C GLU A 10 5.68 -3.65 8.58
N GLN A 11 5.38 -3.55 7.28
CA GLN A 11 6.05 -2.58 6.42
C GLN A 11 5.73 -1.14 6.83
N LEU A 12 4.48 -0.86 7.19
CA LEU A 12 4.08 0.48 7.62
C LEU A 12 4.68 0.86 8.98
N GLN A 13 4.77 -0.06 9.93
CA GLN A 13 5.44 0.17 11.22
C GLN A 13 6.90 0.58 11.02
N LEU A 14 7.61 -0.09 10.11
CA LEU A 14 8.98 0.26 9.75
C LEU A 14 9.09 1.61 9.04
N LEU A 15 8.16 1.94 8.14
CA LEU A 15 8.20 3.17 7.35
C LEU A 15 7.79 4.41 8.16
N LEU A 16 6.82 4.26 9.08
CA LEU A 16 6.26 5.33 9.91
C LEU A 16 6.91 5.41 11.29
N ASN A 17 7.74 4.43 11.67
CA ASN A 17 8.35 4.32 12.99
C ASN A 17 7.31 4.29 14.13
N VAL A 18 6.29 3.45 13.97
CA VAL A 18 5.19 3.25 14.95
C VAL A 18 5.18 1.82 15.46
N VAL A 19 4.74 1.63 16.71
CA VAL A 19 4.87 0.34 17.43
C VAL A 19 3.71 -0.61 17.17
N SER A 20 2.52 -0.11 16.84
CA SER A 20 1.35 -0.95 16.61
C SER A 20 0.44 -0.34 15.56
N ILE A 21 -0.01 -1.18 14.63
CA ILE A 21 -1.00 -0.85 13.60
C ILE A 21 -2.01 -1.99 13.59
N GLN A 22 -3.30 -1.64 13.65
CA GLN A 22 -4.43 -2.54 13.56
C GLN A 22 -5.04 -2.51 12.16
N SER A 23 -5.76 -3.56 11.78
CA SER A 23 -6.34 -3.68 10.44
C SER A 23 -7.39 -2.60 10.11
N HIS A 24 -8.03 -1.99 11.11
CA HIS A 24 -9.01 -0.93 10.93
C HIS A 24 -8.41 0.48 10.98
N ASP A 25 -7.10 0.61 11.26
CA ASP A 25 -6.45 1.91 11.30
C ASP A 25 -6.45 2.55 9.92
N ASN A 26 -6.69 3.86 9.89
CA ASN A 26 -6.66 4.64 8.68
C ASN A 26 -5.21 5.00 8.33
N PHE A 27 -4.77 4.68 7.11
CA PHE A 27 -3.41 4.93 6.63
C PHE A 27 -2.97 6.39 6.81
N PHE A 28 -3.84 7.35 6.52
CA PHE A 28 -3.55 8.78 6.65
C PHE A 28 -3.53 9.24 8.11
N ALA A 29 -4.40 8.67 8.95
CA ALA A 29 -4.41 8.96 10.39
C ALA A 29 -3.13 8.46 11.09
N LEU A 30 -2.49 7.42 10.55
CA LEU A 30 -1.19 6.91 11.02
C LEU A 30 0.00 7.78 10.57
N GLY A 31 -0.24 8.84 9.79
CA GLY A 31 0.81 9.68 9.21
C GLY A 31 1.27 9.22 7.82
N GLY A 32 0.53 8.33 7.17
CA GLY A 32 0.76 7.95 5.78
C GLY A 32 0.46 9.10 4.81
N ASP A 33 1.32 9.24 3.81
CA ASP A 33 1.18 10.20 2.72
C ASP A 33 1.65 9.57 1.39
N SER A 34 1.74 10.38 0.33
CA SER A 34 2.25 9.93 -0.97
C SER A 34 3.68 9.40 -0.89
N PHE A 35 4.53 9.96 -0.04
CA PHE A 35 5.93 9.53 0.10
C PHE A 35 6.01 8.14 0.75
N ILE A 36 5.27 7.92 1.84
CA ILE A 36 5.17 6.62 2.50
C ILE A 36 4.55 5.60 1.55
N ALA A 37 3.51 5.96 0.81
CA ALA A 37 2.89 5.07 -0.16
C ALA A 37 3.85 4.70 -1.30
N ILE A 38 4.59 5.65 -1.87
CA ILE A 38 5.62 5.35 -2.89
C ILE A 38 6.70 4.41 -2.33
N ARG A 39 7.16 4.63 -1.10
CA ARG A 39 8.14 3.74 -0.47
C ARG A 39 7.57 2.33 -0.23
N LEU A 40 6.36 2.25 0.30
CA LEU A 40 5.64 1.02 0.57
C LEU A 40 5.49 0.19 -0.70
N THR A 41 4.93 0.77 -1.76
CA THR A 41 4.72 0.09 -3.04
C THR A 41 6.04 -0.42 -3.64
N SER A 42 7.12 0.35 -3.50
CA SER A 42 8.45 -0.03 -3.95
C SER A 42 9.04 -1.22 -3.18
N VAL A 43 8.84 -1.28 -1.86
CA VAL A 43 9.33 -2.37 -1.01
C VAL A 43 8.50 -3.63 -1.20
N LEU A 44 7.17 -3.51 -1.25
CA LEU A 44 6.26 -4.63 -1.51
C LEU A 44 6.59 -5.32 -2.83
N ARG A 45 6.82 -4.54 -3.89
CA ARG A 45 7.16 -5.09 -5.20
C ARG A 45 8.53 -5.78 -5.20
N ARG A 46 9.55 -5.14 -4.61
CA ARG A 46 10.93 -5.67 -4.63
C ARG A 46 11.13 -6.88 -3.74
N ASN A 47 10.55 -6.88 -2.55
CA ASN A 47 10.86 -7.88 -1.53
C ASN A 47 9.84 -9.02 -1.48
N TYR A 48 8.60 -8.75 -1.91
CA TYR A 48 7.49 -9.69 -1.76
C TYR A 48 6.82 -10.04 -3.09
N GLY A 49 7.21 -9.40 -4.19
CA GLY A 49 6.56 -9.59 -5.48
C GLY A 49 5.07 -9.22 -5.42
N VAL A 50 4.73 -8.17 -4.67
CA VAL A 50 3.35 -7.67 -4.51
C VAL A 50 3.25 -6.27 -5.14
N GLU A 51 2.25 -6.08 -5.98
CA GLU A 51 1.89 -4.79 -6.54
C GLU A 51 0.73 -4.17 -5.77
N LEU A 52 0.88 -2.87 -5.52
CA LEU A 52 -0.12 -2.04 -4.88
C LEU A 52 -0.13 -0.70 -5.62
N PRO A 53 -1.09 -0.46 -6.54
CA PRO A 53 -1.14 0.80 -7.26
C PRO A 53 -1.43 1.97 -6.30
N LEU A 54 -0.70 3.07 -6.46
CA LEU A 54 -0.79 4.23 -5.56
C LEU A 54 -2.24 4.76 -5.44
N TRP A 55 -2.95 4.88 -6.57
CA TRP A 55 -4.34 5.37 -6.59
C TRP A 55 -5.31 4.47 -5.78
N LYS A 56 -5.02 3.16 -5.66
CA LYS A 56 -5.85 2.26 -4.85
C LYS A 56 -5.72 2.59 -3.36
N ILE A 57 -4.52 2.96 -2.88
CA ILE A 57 -4.30 3.39 -1.48
C ILE A 57 -5.10 4.65 -1.15
N PHE A 58 -5.28 5.57 -2.10
CA PHE A 58 -6.11 6.76 -1.87
C PHE A 58 -7.61 6.45 -1.96
N SER A 59 -7.99 5.40 -2.67
CA SER A 59 -9.39 4.99 -2.84
C SER A 59 -9.92 4.19 -1.63
N VAL A 60 -9.03 3.58 -0.85
CA VAL A 60 -9.39 2.77 0.31
C VAL A 60 -8.55 3.17 1.53
N GLN A 61 -9.20 3.43 2.67
CA GLN A 61 -8.54 4.21 3.73
C GLN A 61 -7.94 3.35 4.84
N THR A 62 -8.45 2.14 5.08
CA THR A 62 -7.98 1.28 6.18
C THR A 62 -6.99 0.23 5.71
N ILE A 63 -6.13 -0.23 6.62
CA ILE A 63 -5.15 -1.29 6.34
C ILE A 63 -5.80 -2.55 5.77
N ALA A 64 -6.93 -2.98 6.32
CA ALA A 64 -7.70 -4.12 5.82
C ALA A 64 -8.12 -3.94 4.36
N GLN A 65 -8.65 -2.75 4.02
CA GLN A 65 -9.08 -2.49 2.65
C GLN A 65 -7.90 -2.36 1.68
N ILE A 66 -6.79 -1.77 2.12
CA ILE A 66 -5.56 -1.69 1.32
C ILE A 66 -5.03 -3.11 1.04
N ALA A 67 -5.04 -3.99 2.05
CA ALA A 67 -4.59 -5.37 1.90
C ALA A 67 -5.44 -6.16 0.89
N LEU A 68 -6.74 -5.89 0.80
CA LEU A 68 -7.65 -6.55 -0.15
C LEU A 68 -7.36 -6.21 -1.62
N VAL A 69 -6.70 -5.08 -1.88
CA VAL A 69 -6.42 -4.61 -3.24
C VAL A 69 -4.96 -4.84 -3.68
N MET A 70 -4.15 -5.45 -2.80
CA MET A 70 -2.80 -5.92 -3.11
C MET A 70 -2.88 -7.16 -4.01
N GLU A 71 -2.11 -7.14 -5.09
CA GLU A 71 -2.10 -8.21 -6.09
C GLU A 71 -0.69 -8.74 -6.26
N PRO A 72 -0.50 -10.01 -6.68
CA PRO A 72 0.81 -10.48 -7.11
C PRO A 72 1.36 -9.59 -8.22
N ALA A 73 2.66 -9.28 -8.15
CA ALA A 73 3.35 -8.55 -9.20
C ALA A 73 3.41 -9.43 -10.44
N HIS A 74 2.58 -9.11 -11.43
CA HIS A 74 2.68 -9.73 -12.74
C HIS A 74 3.87 -9.10 -13.46
N GLN A 75 4.68 -9.89 -14.17
CA GLN A 75 5.78 -9.38 -14.98
C GLN A 75 5.23 -8.58 -16.18
N SER A 76 4.77 -7.37 -15.95
CA SER A 76 4.38 -6.41 -16.98
C SER A 76 5.12 -5.12 -16.66
N ALA A 77 6.16 -4.86 -17.44
CA ALA A 77 7.01 -3.69 -17.29
C ALA A 77 6.17 -2.40 -17.30
N GLY A 78 6.20 -1.67 -16.19
CA GLY A 78 6.22 -0.21 -16.16
C GLY A 78 5.12 0.53 -16.94
N ARG A 79 3.84 0.19 -16.76
CA ARG A 79 2.77 1.12 -17.17
C ARG A 79 2.36 1.95 -15.95
N ILE A 80 2.98 3.13 -15.80
CA ILE A 80 2.31 4.22 -15.09
C ILE A 80 1.11 4.55 -15.98
N GLN A 81 -0.05 4.02 -15.62
CA GLN A 81 -1.30 4.44 -16.24
C GLN A 81 -1.61 5.81 -15.65
N PHE A 82 -1.05 6.84 -16.27
CA PHE A 82 -1.58 8.18 -16.12
C PHE A 82 -3.05 8.09 -16.53
N VAL A 83 -3.94 8.41 -15.59
CA VAL A 83 -5.34 8.69 -15.91
C VAL A 83 -5.30 10.02 -16.65
N GLU A 84 -5.12 9.96 -17.97
CA GLU A 84 -5.53 11.04 -18.85
C GLU A 84 -7.07 11.05 -18.87
N ASP A 85 -7.57 12.22 -18.49
CA ASP A 85 -8.88 12.81 -18.75
C ASP A 85 -10.12 12.23 -18.04
N SER A 86 -10.67 13.08 -17.15
CA SER A 86 -12.02 13.60 -17.38
C SER A 86 -12.24 14.95 -16.67
N ILE A 87 -12.30 15.98 -17.53
CA ILE A 87 -12.94 17.32 -17.42
C ILE A 87 -12.15 18.43 -16.73
#